data_AF-A0A200I1I7-F1
#
_entry.id   AF-A0A200I1I7-F1
#
_cell.length_a   1.000
_cell.length_b   1.000
_cell.length_c   1.000
_cell.angle_alpha   90.00
_cell.angle_beta   90.00
_cell.angle_gamma   90.00
#
_symmetry.space_group_name_H-M   'P 1'
#
loop_
_entity.id
_entity.type
_entity.pdbx_description
1 polymer ?
#
loop_
_entity_poly.entity_id
_entity_poly.type
_entity_poly.pdbx_seq_one_letter_code
_entity_poly.pdbx_strand_id
1 'polypeptide(L)'
;MKALEEFKTIETYINDKLEKKNKELIEIKRHLKEIESKIETYEKARDEAEERLDGNAYAEAKQQLNALNTSKEMYEKRLNKISGMALVSREEYDTLVDKVKLIADKSNDEINIKAEKLLPEFEKLAKESIDIYDKANSLLHHIEKDLGNDSEDFKKSASGAILSDRFNGLKYAHKRPFNVVYSNIKKEVELYNEF
;
A
#
# COMPACT_ATOMS: atom_id res chain seq x y z
N MET A 1 16.18 -0.95 -2.63
CA MET A 1 16.73 -1.44 -1.35
C MET A 1 16.94 -0.32 -0.34
N LYS A 2 17.56 0.81 -0.69
CA LYS A 2 17.81 1.92 0.27
C LYS A 2 16.53 2.52 0.89
N ALA A 3 15.52 2.86 0.09
CA ALA A 3 14.26 3.43 0.59
C ALA A 3 13.51 2.50 1.58
N LEU A 4 13.48 1.19 1.31
CA LEU A 4 12.84 0.21 2.18
C LEU A 4 13.52 0.11 3.56
N GLU A 5 14.86 0.19 3.60
CA GLU A 5 15.60 0.21 4.88
C GLU A 5 15.34 1.51 5.67
N GLU A 6 15.22 2.64 4.98
CA GLU A 6 14.87 3.92 5.62
C GLU A 6 13.45 3.90 6.18
N PHE A 7 12.48 3.33 5.45
CA PHE A 7 11.12 3.12 5.97
C PHE A 7 11.10 2.18 7.18
N LYS A 8 11.87 1.09 7.16
CA LYS A 8 11.98 0.17 8.30
C LYS A 8 12.47 0.85 9.58
N THR A 9 13.35 1.85 9.44
CA THR A 9 13.81 2.67 10.56
C THR A 9 12.67 3.51 11.15
N ILE A 10 11.84 4.11 10.29
CA ILE A 10 10.67 4.89 10.70
C ILE A 10 9.60 3.99 11.32
N GLU A 11 9.35 2.82 10.74
CA GLU A 11 8.42 1.82 11.28
C GLU A 11 8.83 1.36 12.67
N THR A 12 10.12 1.06 12.86
CA THR A 12 10.65 0.66 14.17
C THR A 12 10.42 1.76 15.21
N TYR A 13 10.65 3.02 14.84
CA TYR A 13 10.39 4.16 15.71
C TYR A 13 8.91 4.28 16.11
N ILE A 14 8.00 4.15 15.15
CA ILE A 14 6.55 4.20 15.38
C ILE A 14 6.13 3.04 16.29
N ASN A 15 6.60 1.82 16.00
CA ASN A 15 6.27 0.63 16.76
C ASN A 15 6.75 0.73 18.21
N ASP A 16 7.97 1.23 18.45
CA ASP A 16 8.49 1.46 19.80
C ASP A 16 7.60 2.39 20.64
N LYS A 17 7.06 3.46 20.02
CA LYS A 17 6.14 4.38 20.70
C LYS A 17 4.81 3.72 21.02
N LEU A 18 4.26 2.96 20.07
CA LEU A 18 3.00 2.24 20.24
C LEU A 18 3.14 1.14 21.29
N GLU A 19 4.22 0.37 21.27
CA GLU A 19 4.50 -0.67 22.25
C GLU A 19 4.62 -0.11 23.66
N LYS A 20 5.33 1.00 23.84
CA LYS A 20 5.44 1.66 25.15
C LYS A 20 4.07 2.08 25.67
N LYS A 21 3.24 2.72 24.84
CA LYS A 21 1.85 3.08 25.19
C LYS A 21 1.04 1.83 25.57
N ASN A 22 1.12 0.78 24.78
CA ASN A 22 0.35 -0.44 24.98
C ASN A 22 0.75 -1.18 26.27
N LYS A 23 2.04 -1.27 26.57
CA LYS A 23 2.55 -1.86 27.82
C LYS A 23 2.00 -1.11 29.04
N GLU A 24 2.05 0.23 29.01
CA GLU A 24 1.51 1.06 30.09
C GLU A 24 -0.02 0.90 30.24
N LEU A 25 -0.76 0.87 29.13
CA LEU A 25 -2.22 0.65 29.15
C LEU A 25 -2.59 -0.73 29.74
N ILE A 26 -1.83 -1.78 29.40
CA ILE A 26 -2.04 -3.13 29.95
C ILE A 26 -1.82 -3.13 31.46
N GLU A 27 -0.74 -2.49 31.92
CA GLU A 27 -0.39 -2.43 33.34
C GLU A 27 -1.46 -1.68 34.15
N ILE A 28 -1.93 -0.53 33.67
CA ILE A 28 -3.00 0.24 34.32
C ILE A 28 -4.29 -0.56 34.41
N LYS A 29 -4.69 -1.21 33.31
CA LYS A 29 -5.89 -2.06 33.28
C LYS A 29 -5.79 -3.24 34.24
N ARG A 30 -4.60 -3.84 34.36
CA ARG A 30 -4.35 -4.91 35.35
C ARG A 30 -4.54 -4.38 36.78
N HIS A 31 -3.95 -3.24 37.11
CA HIS A 31 -4.08 -2.64 38.44
C HIS A 31 -5.52 -2.23 38.77
N LEU A 32 -6.26 -1.67 37.81
CA LEU A 32 -7.68 -1.34 38.00
C LEU A 32 -8.49 -2.59 38.35
N LYS A 33 -8.30 -3.69 37.62
CA LYS A 33 -8.98 -4.96 37.90
C LYS A 33 -8.65 -5.51 39.30
N GLU A 34 -7.40 -5.40 39.73
CA GLU A 34 -6.98 -5.81 41.08
C GLU A 34 -7.62 -4.93 42.17
N ILE A 35 -7.72 -3.62 41.94
CA ILE A 35 -8.36 -2.69 42.87
C ILE A 35 -9.86 -2.98 42.96
N GLU A 36 -10.54 -3.20 41.84
CA GLU A 36 -11.97 -3.52 41.80
C GLU A 36 -12.30 -4.79 42.58
N SER A 37 -11.52 -5.85 42.38
CA SER A 37 -11.69 -7.09 43.16
C SER A 37 -11.48 -6.89 44.67
N LYS A 38 -10.55 -6.01 45.08
CA LYS A 38 -10.35 -5.66 46.50
C LYS A 38 -11.50 -4.81 47.04
N ILE A 39 -12.05 -3.89 46.24
CA ILE A 39 -13.22 -3.09 46.62
C ILE A 39 -14.38 -4.03 46.93
N GLU A 40 -14.71 -4.96 46.04
CA GLU A 40 -15.78 -5.95 46.27
C GLU A 40 -15.57 -6.74 47.58
N THR A 41 -14.32 -7.11 47.88
CA THR A 41 -13.97 -7.84 49.10
C THR A 41 -14.22 -6.99 50.36
N TYR A 42 -13.78 -5.73 50.36
CA TYR A 42 -13.94 -4.85 51.51
C TYR A 42 -15.35 -4.27 51.65
N GLU A 43 -16.12 -4.18 50.56
CA GLU A 43 -17.56 -3.89 50.61
C GLU A 43 -18.29 -5.00 51.37
N LYS A 44 -18.03 -6.26 51.01
CA LYS A 44 -18.59 -7.41 51.73
C LYS A 44 -18.16 -7.44 53.21
N ALA A 45 -16.87 -7.19 53.50
CA ALA A 45 -16.37 -7.16 54.88
C ALA A 45 -17.01 -6.05 55.72
N ARG A 46 -17.25 -4.88 55.13
CA ARG A 46 -17.98 -3.77 55.77
C ARG A 46 -19.41 -4.20 56.11
N ASP A 47 -20.11 -4.81 55.16
CA ASP A 47 -21.51 -5.22 55.33
C ASP A 47 -21.64 -6.30 56.42
N GLU A 48 -20.74 -7.30 56.43
CA GLU A 48 -20.70 -8.32 57.49
C GLU A 48 -20.39 -7.72 58.89
N ALA A 49 -19.50 -6.73 58.97
CA ALA A 49 -19.19 -6.05 60.22
C ALA A 49 -20.38 -5.22 60.73
N GLU A 50 -21.12 -4.58 59.82
CA GLU A 50 -22.34 -3.84 60.12
C GLU A 50 -23.43 -4.75 60.69
N GLU A 51 -23.66 -5.92 60.06
CA GLU A 51 -24.61 -6.93 60.56
C GLU A 51 -24.26 -7.44 61.97
N ARG A 52 -22.96 -7.56 62.27
CA ARG A 52 -22.45 -8.01 63.59
C ARG A 52 -22.34 -6.88 64.61
N LEU A 53 -22.62 -5.63 64.23
CA LEU A 53 -22.38 -4.42 65.03
C LEU A 53 -20.92 -4.30 65.52
N ASP A 54 -19.96 -4.81 64.73
CA ASP A 54 -18.53 -4.73 65.02
C ASP A 54 -17.95 -3.40 64.50
N GLY A 55 -17.92 -2.40 65.38
CA GLY A 55 -17.45 -1.06 65.02
C GLY A 55 -15.99 -0.98 64.59
N ASN A 56 -15.11 -1.88 65.08
CA ASN A 56 -13.69 -1.87 64.72
C ASN A 56 -13.51 -2.42 63.31
N ALA A 57 -14.07 -3.59 63.03
CA ALA A 57 -14.01 -4.20 61.70
C ALA A 57 -14.67 -3.30 60.64
N TYR A 58 -15.77 -2.64 60.97
CA TYR A 58 -16.44 -1.69 60.09
C TYR A 58 -15.54 -0.49 59.75
N ALA A 59 -14.89 0.10 60.76
CA ALA A 59 -14.00 1.24 60.56
C ALA A 59 -12.79 0.88 59.69
N GLU A 60 -12.18 -0.29 59.91
CA GLU A 60 -11.08 -0.80 59.10
C GLU A 60 -11.49 -1.00 57.64
N ALA A 61 -12.64 -1.67 57.39
CA ALA A 61 -13.14 -1.88 56.04
C ALA A 61 -13.40 -0.55 55.32
N LYS A 62 -14.00 0.43 56.00
CA LYS A 62 -14.23 1.77 55.43
C LYS A 62 -12.93 2.50 55.10
N GLN A 63 -11.90 2.40 55.95
CA GLN A 63 -10.60 2.99 55.68
C GLN A 63 -9.95 2.38 54.43
N GLN A 64 -10.00 1.04 54.30
CA GLN A 64 -9.46 0.34 53.14
C GLN A 64 -10.21 0.68 51.85
N LEU A 65 -11.55 0.75 51.90
CA LEU A 65 -12.37 1.20 50.77
C LEU A 65 -11.99 2.60 50.32
N ASN A 66 -11.76 3.53 51.25
CA ASN A 66 -11.36 4.90 50.91
C ASN A 66 -10.00 4.94 50.20
N ALA A 67 -9.03 4.17 50.68
CA ALA A 67 -7.71 4.06 50.05
C ALA A 67 -7.79 3.42 48.64
N LEU A 68 -8.61 2.38 48.48
CA LEU A 68 -8.82 1.70 47.20
C LEU A 68 -9.53 2.59 46.18
N ASN A 69 -10.59 3.31 46.58
CA ASN A 69 -11.30 4.24 45.70
C ASN A 69 -10.41 5.40 45.24
N THR A 70 -9.58 5.94 46.15
CA THR A 70 -8.58 6.95 45.80
C THR A 70 -7.57 6.41 44.78
N SER A 71 -7.11 5.17 44.97
CA SER A 71 -6.20 4.50 44.04
C SER A 71 -6.86 4.26 42.69
N LYS A 72 -8.13 3.81 42.66
CA LYS A 72 -8.92 3.63 41.44
C LYS A 72 -9.00 4.92 40.64
N GLU A 73 -9.37 6.03 41.28
CA GLU A 73 -9.46 7.34 40.64
C GLU A 73 -8.11 7.78 40.04
N MET A 74 -7.00 7.54 40.75
CA MET A 74 -5.65 7.82 40.25
C MET A 74 -5.34 7.05 38.95
N TYR A 75 -5.62 5.74 38.93
CA TYR A 75 -5.38 4.91 37.74
C TYR A 75 -6.32 5.25 36.59
N GLU A 76 -7.60 5.56 36.85
CA GLU A 76 -8.57 6.00 35.83
C GLU A 76 -8.15 7.34 35.20
N LYS A 77 -7.68 8.30 36.00
CA LYS A 77 -7.12 9.56 35.49
C LYS A 77 -5.90 9.32 34.60
N ARG A 78 -5.01 8.41 34.99
CA ARG A 78 -3.84 8.05 34.17
C ARG A 78 -4.26 7.37 32.86
N LEU A 79 -5.23 6.46 32.92
CA LEU A 79 -5.78 5.77 31.74
C LEU A 79 -6.35 6.77 30.73
N ASN A 80 -7.18 7.71 31.20
CA ASN A 80 -7.78 8.75 30.37
C ASN A 80 -6.71 9.63 29.71
N LYS A 81 -5.68 10.02 30.48
CA LYS A 81 -4.57 10.82 29.98
C LYS A 81 -3.80 10.12 28.86
N ILE A 82 -3.43 8.85 29.03
CA ILE A 82 -2.65 8.09 28.02
C ILE A 82 -3.50 7.81 26.77
N SER A 83 -4.79 7.53 26.95
CA SER A 83 -5.67 7.16 25.84
C SER A 83 -5.80 8.31 24.83
N GLY A 84 -5.92 9.56 25.32
CA GLY A 84 -6.10 10.76 24.50
C GLY A 84 -4.83 11.54 24.13
N MET A 85 -3.65 11.17 24.63
CA MET A 85 -2.40 11.91 24.34
C MET A 85 -1.76 11.48 23.01
N ALA A 86 -1.30 12.48 22.25
CA ALA A 86 -0.37 12.28 21.15
C ALA A 86 0.95 11.67 21.67
N LEU A 87 1.54 10.75 20.91
CA LEU A 87 2.76 10.02 21.30
C LEU A 87 4.06 10.75 20.95
N VAL A 88 3.93 11.82 20.17
CA VAL A 88 5.02 12.65 19.64
C VAL A 88 4.56 14.10 19.66
N SER A 89 5.52 15.03 19.61
CA SER A 89 5.20 16.45 19.45
C SER A 89 4.67 16.74 18.05
N ARG A 90 4.10 17.94 17.85
CA ARG A 90 3.67 18.38 16.52
C ARG A 90 4.85 18.45 15.54
N GLU A 91 5.96 19.03 15.97
CA GLU A 91 7.18 19.16 15.18
C GLU A 91 7.74 17.80 14.76
N GLU A 92 7.72 16.84 15.68
CA GLU A 92 8.16 15.47 15.41
C GLU A 92 7.22 14.75 14.45
N TYR A 93 5.91 14.91 14.62
CA TYR A 93 4.92 14.40 13.68
C TYR A 93 5.16 14.94 12.26
N ASP A 94 5.30 16.25 12.11
CA ASP A 94 5.53 16.88 10.80
C ASP A 94 6.87 16.40 10.20
N THR A 95 7.93 16.28 11.02
CA THR A 95 9.23 15.74 10.58
C THR A 95 9.12 14.31 10.06
N LEU A 96 8.36 13.44 10.72
CA LEU A 96 8.15 12.07 10.28
C LEU A 96 7.39 12.04 8.94
N VAL A 97 6.35 12.86 8.80
CA VAL A 97 5.57 12.98 7.56
C VAL A 97 6.47 13.43 6.41
N ASP A 98 7.23 14.50 6.59
CA ASP A 98 8.11 15.05 5.55
C ASP A 98 9.20 14.05 5.17
N LYS A 99 9.76 13.33 6.16
CA LYS A 99 10.76 12.31 5.91
C LYS A 99 10.20 11.16 5.07
N VAL A 100 9.00 10.66 5.38
CA VAL A 100 8.36 9.59 4.59
C VAL A 100 8.14 10.02 3.15
N LYS A 101 7.60 11.23 2.94
CA LYS A 101 7.38 11.79 1.59
C LYS A 101 8.69 11.92 0.82
N LEU A 102 9.70 12.54 1.42
CA LEU A 102 10.99 12.74 0.79
C LEU A 102 11.66 11.42 0.36
N ILE A 103 11.58 10.38 1.20
CA ILE A 103 12.11 9.05 0.85
C ILE A 103 11.35 8.46 -0.34
N ALA A 104 10.02 8.56 -0.33
CA ALA A 104 9.17 8.04 -1.40
C ALA A 104 9.41 8.77 -2.72
N ASP A 105 9.38 10.10 -2.71
CA ASP A 105 9.57 10.96 -3.89
C ASP A 105 10.92 10.68 -4.52
N LYS A 106 12.00 10.76 -3.73
CA LYS A 106 13.35 10.46 -4.22
C LYS A 106 13.48 9.05 -4.80
N SER A 107 12.87 8.05 -4.15
CA SER A 107 12.92 6.67 -4.64
C SER A 107 12.16 6.50 -5.95
N ASN A 108 11.03 7.21 -6.12
CA ASN A 108 10.26 7.19 -7.35
C ASN A 108 10.99 7.92 -8.48
N ASP A 109 11.60 9.06 -8.21
CA ASP A 109 12.43 9.78 -9.18
C ASP A 109 13.57 8.90 -9.69
N GLU A 110 14.26 8.19 -8.79
CA GLU A 110 15.31 7.24 -9.16
C GLU A 110 14.79 6.08 -10.04
N ILE A 111 13.53 5.68 -9.89
CA ILE A 111 12.89 4.66 -10.73
C ILE A 111 12.50 5.24 -12.08
N ASN A 112 11.91 6.44 -12.11
CA ASN A 112 11.52 7.13 -13.34
C ASN A 112 12.73 7.38 -14.24
N ILE A 113 13.83 7.88 -13.67
CA ILE A 113 15.11 8.07 -14.38
C ILE A 113 15.62 6.75 -14.98
N LYS A 114 15.42 5.61 -14.30
CA LYS A 114 15.79 4.30 -14.85
C LYS A 114 14.86 3.88 -15.98
N ALA A 115 13.55 4.11 -15.85
CA ALA A 115 12.57 3.81 -16.88
C ALA A 115 12.82 4.63 -18.15
N GLU A 116 13.10 5.92 -18.03
CA GLU A 116 13.48 6.79 -19.15
C GLU A 116 14.68 6.27 -19.93
N LYS A 117 15.71 5.78 -19.21
CA LYS A 117 16.91 5.23 -19.86
C LYS A 117 16.63 4.00 -20.72
N LEU A 118 15.49 3.33 -20.54
CA LEU A 118 15.05 2.21 -21.38
C LEU A 118 14.25 2.67 -22.61
N LEU A 119 13.74 3.91 -22.65
CA LEU A 119 12.96 4.40 -23.78
C LEU A 119 13.68 4.30 -25.13
N PRO A 120 14.99 4.60 -25.26
CA PRO A 120 15.68 4.47 -26.54
C PRO A 120 15.73 3.02 -27.04
N GLU A 121 15.83 2.04 -26.14
CA GLU A 121 15.80 0.62 -26.51
C GLU A 121 14.41 0.21 -27.00
N PHE A 122 13.35 0.64 -26.30
CA PHE A 122 11.99 0.40 -26.76
C PHE A 122 11.67 1.11 -28.09
N GLU A 123 12.21 2.31 -28.31
CA GLU A 123 12.06 3.03 -29.58
C GLU A 123 12.67 2.23 -30.74
N LYS A 124 13.86 1.66 -30.52
CA LYS A 124 14.52 0.81 -31.52
C LYS A 124 13.66 -0.41 -31.87
N LEU A 125 13.11 -1.10 -30.86
CA LEU A 125 12.23 -2.25 -31.07
C LEU A 125 10.91 -1.86 -31.78
N ALA A 126 10.37 -0.68 -31.47
CA ALA A 126 9.19 -0.14 -32.16
C ALA A 126 9.47 0.10 -33.64
N LYS A 127 10.64 0.67 -33.96
CA LYS A 127 11.09 0.86 -35.33
C LYS A 127 11.27 -0.47 -36.07
N GLU A 128 11.92 -1.45 -35.46
CA GLU A 128 12.09 -2.80 -36.04
C GLU A 128 10.72 -3.45 -36.35
N SER A 129 9.74 -3.29 -35.46
CA SER A 129 8.37 -3.78 -35.68
C SER A 129 7.71 -3.12 -36.89
N ILE A 130 7.88 -1.81 -37.08
CA ILE A 130 7.34 -1.06 -38.21
C ILE A 130 8.03 -1.51 -39.51
N ASP A 131 9.36 -1.59 -39.50
CA ASP A 131 10.16 -2.00 -40.66
C ASP A 131 9.76 -3.39 -41.17
N ILE A 132 9.49 -4.35 -40.27
CA ILE A 132 9.00 -5.69 -40.62
C ILE A 132 7.62 -5.62 -41.29
N TYR A 133 6.71 -4.81 -40.75
CA TYR A 133 5.37 -4.65 -41.31
C TYR A 133 5.38 -4.01 -42.69
N ASP A 134 6.16 -2.95 -42.86
CA ASP A 134 6.30 -2.26 -44.14
C ASP A 134 6.95 -3.18 -45.17
N LYS A 135 7.99 -3.94 -44.76
CA LYS A 135 8.64 -4.90 -45.65
C LYS A 135 7.71 -6.04 -46.07
N ALA A 136 6.95 -6.60 -45.13
CA ALA A 136 5.98 -7.66 -45.43
C ALA A 136 4.92 -7.19 -46.43
N ASN A 137 4.33 -6.01 -46.19
CA ASN A 137 3.31 -5.46 -47.09
C ASN A 137 3.90 -5.07 -48.46
N SER A 138 5.11 -4.52 -48.51
CA SER A 138 5.81 -4.26 -49.78
C SER A 138 6.02 -5.55 -50.59
N LEU A 139 6.48 -6.63 -49.95
CA LEU A 139 6.66 -7.91 -50.62
C LEU A 139 5.33 -8.52 -51.09
N LEU A 140 4.29 -8.45 -50.27
CA LEU A 140 2.95 -8.91 -50.66
C LEU A 140 2.40 -8.13 -51.86
N HIS A 141 2.64 -6.81 -51.91
CA HIS A 141 2.29 -5.99 -53.07
C HIS A 141 3.02 -6.43 -54.34
N HIS A 142 4.33 -6.66 -54.27
CA HIS A 142 5.10 -7.17 -55.41
C HIS A 142 4.65 -8.58 -55.84
N ILE A 143 4.29 -9.46 -54.88
CA ILE A 143 3.75 -10.79 -55.19
C ILE A 143 2.42 -10.68 -55.92
N GLU A 144 1.51 -9.82 -55.47
CA GLU A 144 0.20 -9.63 -56.10
C GLU A 144 0.31 -9.01 -57.49
N LYS A 145 1.06 -7.91 -57.59
CA LYS A 145 1.12 -7.08 -58.79
C LYS A 145 2.13 -7.55 -59.82
N ASP A 146 3.38 -7.77 -59.41
CA ASP A 146 4.47 -8.01 -60.38
C ASP A 146 4.59 -9.50 -60.74
N LEU A 147 4.35 -10.39 -59.78
CA LEU A 147 4.37 -11.84 -60.02
C LEU A 147 2.98 -12.38 -60.39
N GLY A 148 1.95 -11.93 -59.67
CA GLY A 148 0.58 -12.38 -59.85
C GLY A 148 -0.18 -11.68 -60.97
N ASN A 149 0.30 -10.51 -61.42
CA ASN A 149 -0.34 -9.64 -62.41
C ASN A 149 -1.83 -9.40 -62.10
N ASP A 150 -2.15 -9.24 -60.81
CA ASP A 150 -3.51 -9.06 -60.29
C ASP A 150 -4.51 -10.15 -60.74
N SER A 151 -4.02 -11.37 -61.02
CA SER A 151 -4.85 -12.47 -61.53
C SER A 151 -5.89 -12.93 -60.51
N GLU A 152 -7.16 -12.95 -60.95
CA GLU A 152 -8.30 -13.46 -60.19
C GLU A 152 -8.17 -14.96 -59.85
N ASP A 153 -7.36 -15.71 -60.59
CA ASP A 153 -7.14 -17.13 -60.32
C ASP A 153 -6.40 -17.35 -58.98
N PHE A 154 -5.52 -16.42 -58.59
CA PHE A 154 -4.81 -16.50 -57.30
C PHE A 154 -5.65 -16.11 -56.09
N LYS A 155 -6.86 -15.58 -56.32
CA LYS A 155 -7.87 -15.29 -55.29
C LYS A 155 -8.77 -16.50 -55.01
N LYS A 156 -8.58 -17.61 -55.72
CA LYS A 156 -9.36 -18.85 -55.58
C LYS A 156 -8.46 -20.02 -55.19
N SER A 157 -9.01 -20.99 -54.48
CA SER A 157 -8.38 -22.27 -54.21
C SER A 157 -8.36 -23.14 -55.46
N ALA A 158 -7.63 -24.27 -55.42
CA ALA A 158 -7.64 -25.27 -56.48
C ALA A 158 -9.05 -25.85 -56.79
N SER A 159 -9.99 -25.77 -55.84
CA SER A 159 -11.40 -26.17 -56.02
C SER A 159 -12.30 -25.03 -56.50
N GLY A 160 -11.75 -23.84 -56.78
CA GLY A 160 -12.49 -22.66 -57.22
C GLY A 160 -13.12 -21.83 -56.10
N ALA A 161 -12.93 -22.20 -54.83
CA ALA A 161 -13.48 -21.45 -53.69
C ALA A 161 -12.69 -20.15 -53.47
N ILE A 162 -13.38 -19.04 -53.17
CA ILE A 162 -12.74 -17.75 -52.90
C ILE A 162 -11.91 -17.81 -51.61
N LEU A 163 -10.67 -17.33 -51.68
CA LEU A 163 -9.77 -17.18 -50.54
C LEU A 163 -9.99 -15.80 -49.91
N SER A 164 -10.68 -15.77 -48.76
CA SER A 164 -11.12 -14.52 -48.12
C SER A 164 -9.96 -13.59 -47.72
N ASP A 165 -8.80 -14.16 -47.40
CA ASP A 165 -7.57 -13.44 -47.05
C ASP A 165 -6.82 -12.84 -48.26
N ARG A 166 -7.24 -13.18 -49.49
CA ARG A 166 -6.65 -12.69 -50.74
C ARG A 166 -7.64 -11.94 -51.64
N PHE A 167 -8.93 -12.11 -51.40
CA PHE A 167 -9.98 -11.57 -52.24
C PHE A 167 -9.89 -10.04 -52.41
N ASN A 168 -9.56 -9.33 -51.33
CA ASN A 168 -9.37 -7.88 -51.31
C ASN A 168 -7.90 -7.46 -51.45
N GLY A 169 -7.07 -8.35 -51.99
CA GLY A 169 -5.63 -8.19 -52.13
C GLY A 169 -4.81 -8.68 -50.94
N LEU A 170 -3.52 -8.89 -51.19
CA LEU A 170 -2.60 -9.45 -50.20
C LEU A 170 -2.16 -8.36 -49.22
N LYS A 171 -2.48 -8.57 -47.94
CA LYS A 171 -2.09 -7.65 -46.88
C LYS A 171 -1.63 -8.38 -45.63
N TYR A 172 -0.56 -7.88 -45.03
CA TYR A 172 -0.14 -8.27 -43.70
C TYR A 172 -0.75 -7.34 -42.65
N ALA A 173 -1.31 -7.93 -41.60
CA ALA A 173 -1.76 -7.23 -40.41
C ALA A 173 -1.01 -7.77 -39.18
N HIS A 174 -0.52 -6.86 -38.32
CA HIS A 174 0.06 -7.26 -37.05
C HIS A 174 -0.97 -7.96 -36.17
N LYS A 175 -0.60 -9.10 -35.58
CA LYS A 175 -1.38 -9.70 -34.49
C LYS A 175 -1.22 -8.90 -33.19
N ARG A 176 -0.04 -8.31 -32.98
CA ARG A 176 0.33 -7.51 -31.79
C ARG A 176 1.34 -6.43 -32.21
N PRO A 177 0.89 -5.21 -32.55
CA PRO A 177 1.78 -4.14 -33.02
C PRO A 177 2.58 -3.55 -31.85
N PHE A 178 3.88 -3.85 -31.76
CA PHE A 178 4.72 -3.38 -30.65
C PHE A 178 4.90 -1.86 -30.64
N ASN A 179 4.84 -1.20 -31.81
CA ASN A 179 4.87 0.26 -31.92
C ASN A 179 3.71 0.94 -31.17
N VAL A 180 2.54 0.30 -31.09
CA VAL A 180 1.39 0.80 -30.29
C VAL A 180 1.67 0.65 -28.80
N VAL A 181 2.35 -0.43 -28.41
CA VAL A 181 2.77 -0.63 -27.01
C VAL A 181 3.80 0.44 -26.61
N TYR A 182 4.79 0.67 -27.47
CA TYR A 182 5.79 1.72 -27.26
C TYR A 182 5.17 3.12 -27.18
N SER A 183 4.23 3.49 -28.06
CA SER A 183 3.60 4.81 -28.02
C SER A 183 2.89 5.07 -26.69
N ASN A 184 2.27 4.03 -26.12
CA ASN A 184 1.63 4.14 -24.80
C ASN A 184 2.68 4.30 -23.70
N ILE A 185 3.74 3.48 -23.70
CA ILE A 185 4.84 3.59 -22.72
C ILE A 185 5.48 4.97 -22.78
N LYS A 186 5.80 5.46 -23.99
CA LYS A 186 6.40 6.77 -24.22
C LYS A 186 5.54 7.89 -23.65
N LYS A 187 4.24 7.90 -23.98
CA LYS A 187 3.30 8.90 -23.50
C LYS A 187 3.23 8.95 -21.97
N GLU A 188 3.15 7.79 -21.32
CA GLU A 188 3.12 7.74 -19.86
C GLU A 188 4.41 8.28 -19.26
N VAL A 189 5.58 7.88 -19.76
CA VAL A 189 6.87 8.38 -19.25
C VAL A 189 7.04 9.89 -19.48
N GLU A 190 6.62 10.41 -20.63
CA GLU A 190 6.66 11.86 -20.92
C GLU A 190 5.74 12.66 -20.01
N LEU A 191 4.53 12.16 -19.71
CA LEU A 191 3.61 12.80 -18.77
C LEU A 191 4.19 12.94 -17.36
N TYR A 192 5.02 12.00 -16.90
CA TYR A 192 5.68 12.12 -15.60
C TYR A 192 6.79 13.16 -15.56
N ASN A 193 7.36 13.54 -16.70
CA ASN A 193 8.46 14.50 -16.80
C ASN A 193 8.00 15.96 -16.92
N GLU A 194 6.70 16.18 -17.05
CA GLU A 194 6.09 17.52 -17.09
C GLU A 194 5.69 18.05 -15.70
N PHE A 195 5.89 17.27 -14.63
CA PHE A 195 5.60 17.62 -13.23
C PHE A 195 6.86 17.63 -12.37
#